data_AF-A0A256ZDS1-F1
#
_entry.id   AF-A0A256ZDS1-F1
#
_cell.length_a   1.000
_cell.length_b   1.000
_cell.length_c   1.000
_cell.angle_alpha   90.00
_cell.angle_beta   90.00
_cell.angle_gamma   90.00
#
_symmetry.space_group_name_H-M   'P 1'
#
loop_
_entity.id
_entity.type
_entity.pdbx_description
1 polymer ?
#
loop_
_entity_poly.entity_id
_entity_poly.type
_entity_poly.pdbx_seq_one_letter_code
_entity_poly.pdbx_strand_id
1 'polypeptide(L)'
;MLGADFALIAANTPHIVFNEVSSLSPIPMVSIVDALAEALKRDGITKVGLLGLASRGARAVALACTELPLLIMDRYIVKLYDTARIHAEKRWS
;
A
#
# COMPACT_ATOMS: atom_id res chain seq x y z
N MET A 1 -20.89 -5.83 -13.37
CA MET A 1 -20.05 -4.90 -12.57
C MET A 1 -20.63 -3.50 -12.76
N LEU A 2 -20.92 -2.81 -11.65
CA LEU A 2 -21.63 -1.53 -11.60
C LEU A 2 -20.66 -0.37 -11.90
N GLY A 3 -20.74 0.24 -13.09
CA GLY A 3 -20.35 1.64 -13.35
C GLY A 3 -19.03 2.22 -12.79
N ALA A 4 -18.06 1.40 -12.39
CA ALA A 4 -16.83 1.85 -11.77
C ALA A 4 -15.76 2.09 -12.84
N ASP A 5 -15.07 3.24 -12.75
CA ASP A 5 -13.99 3.60 -13.67
C ASP A 5 -12.70 2.80 -13.41
N PHE A 6 -12.53 2.28 -12.19
CA PHE A 6 -11.40 1.46 -11.77
C PHE A 6 -11.74 0.62 -10.53
N ALA A 7 -10.90 -0.37 -10.22
CA ALA A 7 -10.97 -1.19 -9.02
C ALA A 7 -9.65 -1.14 -8.23
N LEU A 8 -9.71 -1.53 -6.95
CA LEU A 8 -8.54 -1.61 -6.08
C LEU A 8 -8.65 -2.82 -5.15
N ILE A 9 -7.51 -3.34 -4.69
CA ILE A 9 -7.44 -4.38 -3.67
C ILE A 9 -7.06 -3.72 -2.35
N ALA A 10 -8.00 -3.67 -1.41
CA ALA A 10 -7.80 -3.04 -0.09
C ALA A 10 -7.23 -4.02 0.97
N ALA A 11 -6.37 -4.95 0.55
CA ALA A 11 -5.72 -5.94 1.42
C ALA A 11 -4.39 -6.36 0.80
N ASN A 12 -3.38 -6.67 1.61
CA ASN A 12 -2.04 -6.91 1.08
C ASN A 12 -1.79 -8.33 0.56
N THR A 13 -2.30 -9.35 1.23
CA THR A 13 -2.05 -10.75 0.84
C THR A 13 -2.56 -11.06 -0.57
N PRO A 14 -3.74 -10.59 -1.02
CA PRO A 14 -4.18 -10.80 -2.39
C PRO A 14 -3.29 -10.14 -3.45
N HIS A 15 -2.39 -9.21 -3.09
CA HIS A 15 -1.43 -8.66 -4.07
C HIS A 15 -0.41 -9.68 -4.57
N ILE A 16 -0.27 -10.84 -3.93
CA ILE A 16 0.55 -11.96 -4.45
C ILE A 16 0.07 -12.37 -5.85
N VAL A 17 -1.24 -12.33 -6.09
CA VAL A 17 -1.87 -12.68 -7.37
C VAL A 17 -2.40 -11.45 -8.11
N PHE A 18 -1.94 -10.24 -7.75
CA PHE A 18 -2.45 -8.99 -8.33
C PHE A 18 -2.42 -8.98 -9.86
N ASN A 19 -1.31 -9.42 -10.46
CA ASN A 19 -1.15 -9.39 -11.91
C ASN A 19 -2.15 -10.30 -12.62
N GLU A 20 -2.41 -11.49 -12.07
CA GLU A 20 -3.39 -12.43 -12.61
C GLU A 20 -4.81 -11.83 -12.52
N VAL A 21 -5.18 -11.32 -11.34
CA VAL A 21 -6.49 -10.68 -11.12
C VAL A 21 -6.66 -9.43 -12.01
N SER A 22 -5.63 -8.60 -12.10
CA SER A 22 -5.63 -7.39 -12.92
C SER A 22 -5.75 -7.70 -14.41
N SER A 23 -5.14 -8.79 -14.89
CA SER A 23 -5.23 -9.21 -16.30
C SER A 23 -6.62 -9.71 -16.68
N LEU A 24 -7.37 -10.23 -15.70
CA LEU A 24 -8.73 -10.73 -15.87
C LEU A 24 -9.79 -9.65 -15.59
N SER A 25 -9.38 -8.49 -15.08
CA SER A 25 -10.30 -7.41 -14.74
C SER A 25 -10.76 -6.66 -16.00
N PRO A 26 -12.06 -6.42 -16.17
CA PRO A 26 -12.59 -5.63 -17.29
C PRO A 26 -12.37 -4.12 -17.10
N ILE A 27 -11.89 -3.68 -15.94
CA ILE A 27 -11.59 -2.29 -15.61
C ILE A 27 -10.18 -2.17 -15.01
N PRO A 28 -9.50 -1.03 -15.17
CA PRO A 28 -8.16 -0.84 -14.62
C PRO A 28 -8.12 -1.10 -13.11
N MET A 29 -7.05 -1.74 -12.64
CA MET A 29 -6.84 -2.00 -11.21
C MET A 29 -5.66 -1.20 -10.68
N VAL A 30 -5.82 -0.62 -9.49
CA VAL A 30 -4.75 0.09 -8.79
C VAL A 30 -4.09 -0.85 -7.78
N SER A 31 -2.76 -0.93 -7.79
CA SER A 31 -1.97 -1.69 -6.81
C SER A 31 -1.58 -0.82 -5.60
N ILE A 32 -1.75 -1.37 -4.39
CA ILE A 32 -1.29 -0.73 -3.15
C ILE A 32 0.23 -0.68 -3.08
N VAL A 33 0.89 -1.68 -3.67
CA VAL A 33 2.36 -1.78 -3.73
C VAL A 33 2.93 -0.65 -4.59
N ASP A 34 2.31 -0.39 -5.74
CA ASP A 34 2.75 0.69 -6.63
C ASP A 34 2.50 2.07 -6.01
N ALA A 35 1.34 2.24 -5.37
CA ALA A 35 1.01 3.47 -4.64
C ALA A 35 2.03 3.76 -3.53
N LEU A 36 2.38 2.74 -2.75
CA LEU A 36 3.42 2.86 -1.73
C LEU A 36 4.80 3.14 -2.35
N ALA A 37 5.18 2.43 -3.41
CA ALA A 37 6.48 2.61 -4.07
C ALA A 37 6.66 4.04 -4.61
N GLU A 38 5.62 4.62 -5.21
CA GLU A 38 5.63 6.02 -5.66
C GLU A 38 5.76 6.99 -4.49
N ALA A 39 5.00 6.78 -3.40
CA ALA A 39 5.11 7.62 -2.21
C ALA A 39 6.51 7.56 -1.58
N LEU A 40 7.12 6.38 -1.53
CA LEU A 40 8.49 6.20 -1.04
C LEU A 40 9.53 6.89 -1.94
N LYS A 41 9.39 6.75 -3.27
CA LYS A 41 10.26 7.41 -4.25
C LYS A 41 10.20 8.93 -4.13
N ARG A 42 8.98 9.49 -4.03
CA ARG A 42 8.76 10.94 -3.84
C ARG A 42 9.47 11.46 -2.59
N ASP A 43 9.49 10.65 -1.54
CA ASP A 43 10.08 11.02 -0.25
C ASP A 43 11.56 10.65 -0.13
N GLY A 44 12.20 10.13 -1.20
CA GLY A 44 13.61 9.71 -1.19
C GLY A 44 13.90 8.50 -0.30
N ILE A 45 12.87 7.73 0.08
CA ILE A 45 13.01 6.55 0.95
C ILE A 45 13.42 5.33 0.13
N THR A 46 14.58 4.77 0.47
CA THR A 46 15.17 3.62 -0.24
C THR A 46 15.17 2.33 0.57
N LYS A 47 14.78 2.38 1.86
CA LYS A 47 14.67 1.22 2.74
C LYS A 47 13.44 1.38 3.64
N VAL A 48 12.45 0.53 3.43
CA VAL A 48 11.19 0.51 4.17
C VAL A 48 11.01 -0.86 4.84
N GLY A 49 10.53 -0.87 6.07
CA GLY A 49 10.09 -2.06 6.80
C GLY A 49 8.60 -2.24 6.61
N LEU A 50 8.10 -3.45 6.67
CA LEU A 50 6.68 -3.74 6.51
C LEU A 50 6.15 -4.29 7.83
N LEU A 51 5.33 -3.53 8.56
CA LEU A 51 4.75 -3.99 9.82
C LEU A 51 3.70 -5.07 9.52
N GLY A 52 3.97 -6.30 9.92
CA GLY A 52 3.26 -7.53 9.53
C GLY A 52 4.19 -8.61 8.94
N LEU A 53 5.38 -8.22 8.47
CA LEU A 53 6.48 -9.11 8.09
C LEU A 53 7.77 -8.68 8.83
N ALA A 54 8.59 -9.64 9.28
CA ALA A 54 9.79 -9.32 10.05
C ALA A 54 10.78 -8.44 9.25
N SER A 55 11.10 -7.24 9.75
CA SER A 55 12.12 -6.37 9.13
C SER A 55 12.91 -5.58 10.19
N ARG A 56 14.25 -5.75 10.20
CA ARG A 56 15.20 -5.00 11.05
C ARG A 56 15.97 -4.00 10.18
N GLY A 57 16.22 -2.78 10.67
CA GLY A 57 17.07 -1.77 10.01
C GLY A 57 16.38 -0.87 8.97
N ALA A 58 15.05 -0.76 9.04
CA ALA A 58 14.28 0.10 8.15
C ALA A 58 14.36 1.59 8.52
N ARG A 59 14.30 2.48 7.52
CA ARG A 59 14.27 3.95 7.71
C ARG A 59 12.85 4.52 7.76
N ALA A 60 11.88 3.74 7.32
CA ALA A 60 10.45 4.02 7.40
C ALA A 60 9.70 2.70 7.55
N VAL A 61 8.45 2.73 8.00
CA VAL A 61 7.63 1.52 8.06
C VAL A 61 6.30 1.72 7.34
N ALA A 62 5.98 0.81 6.42
CA ALA A 62 4.67 0.73 5.80
C ALA A 62 3.75 -0.15 6.64
N LEU A 63 2.54 0.34 6.91
CA LEU A 63 1.53 -0.40 7.67
C LEU A 63 0.76 -1.30 6.71
N ALA A 64 0.89 -2.61 6.92
CA ALA A 64 0.43 -3.63 5.98
C ALA A 64 -0.99 -4.15 6.25
N CYS A 65 -1.61 -3.68 7.32
CA CYS A 65 -2.94 -4.12 7.74
C CYS A 65 -3.79 -2.87 7.90
N THR A 66 -5.03 -2.91 7.44
CA THR A 66 -6.02 -1.83 7.55
C THR A 66 -6.33 -1.43 9.00
N GLU A 67 -5.97 -2.27 9.96
CA GLU A 67 -6.25 -2.15 11.40
C GLU A 67 -5.07 -1.58 12.20
N LEU A 68 -3.84 -1.71 11.69
CA LEU A 68 -2.63 -1.26 12.39
C LEU A 68 -2.50 0.27 12.49
N PRO A 69 -2.87 1.10 11.49
CA PRO A 69 -2.83 2.56 11.62
C PRO A 69 -3.61 3.08 12.83
N LEU A 70 -4.71 2.44 13.19
CA LEU A 70 -5.55 2.85 14.33
C LEU A 70 -4.95 2.51 15.70
N LEU A 71 -3.97 1.59 15.77
CA LEU A 71 -3.45 1.07 17.03
C LEU A 71 -2.08 1.64 17.43
N ILE A 72 -1.27 2.09 16.47
CA ILE A 72 0.17 2.26 16.71
C ILE A 72 0.85 3.47 16.07
N MET A 73 0.11 4.40 15.45
CA MET A 73 0.73 5.52 14.73
C MET A 73 1.67 6.39 15.60
N ASP A 74 1.40 6.51 16.91
CA ASP A 74 2.17 7.38 17.81
C ASP A 74 3.37 6.70 18.49
N ARG A 75 3.63 5.40 18.24
CA ARG A 75 4.61 4.61 19.00
C ARG A 75 5.97 4.41 18.31
N TYR A 76 6.14 4.87 17.08
CA TYR A 76 7.34 4.62 16.29
C TYR A 76 8.18 5.89 16.08
N ILE A 77 9.49 5.74 16.20
CA ILE A 77 10.50 6.80 16.01
C ILE A 77 10.83 7.03 14.52
N VAL A 78 10.17 6.29 13.62
CA VAL A 78 10.40 6.33 12.16
C VAL A 78 9.11 6.67 11.45
N LYS A 79 9.21 7.32 10.29
CA LYS A 79 8.04 7.73 9.50
C LYS A 79 7.19 6.51 9.14
N LEU A 80 5.91 6.59 9.46
CA LEU A 80 4.92 5.57 9.13
C LEU A 80 4.18 5.94 7.84
N TYR A 81 4.01 4.94 6.98
CA TYR A 81 3.25 5.05 5.73
C TYR A 81 1.98 4.23 5.88
N ASP A 82 0.85 4.91 6.02
CA ASP A 82 -0.47 4.29 5.95
C ASP A 82 -0.75 3.91 4.49
N THR A 83 -0.61 2.62 4.18
CA THR A 83 -0.79 2.12 2.82
C THR A 83 -2.22 2.26 2.35
N ALA A 84 -3.22 2.11 3.23
CA ALA A 84 -4.62 2.25 2.87
C ALA A 84 -4.96 3.69 2.49
N ARG A 85 -4.47 4.66 3.27
CA ARG A 85 -4.63 6.09 2.94
C ARG A 85 -3.90 6.46 1.65
N ILE A 86 -2.66 6.02 1.48
CA ILE A 86 -1.89 6.25 0.24
C ILE A 86 -2.60 5.64 -0.97
N HIS A 87 -3.18 4.47 -0.81
CA HIS A 87 -3.92 3.80 -1.87
C HIS A 87 -5.19 4.56 -2.26
N ALA A 88 -5.95 5.05 -1.27
CA ALA A 88 -7.16 5.83 -1.48
C ALA A 88 -6.87 7.23 -2.07
N GLU A 89 -5.75 7.83 -1.71
CA GLU A 89 -5.33 9.15 -2.20
C GLU A 89 -4.61 9.10 -3.56
N LYS A 90 -4.25 7.91 -4.05
CA LYS A 90 -3.61 7.76 -5.35
C LYS A 90 -4.57 8.24 -6.42
N ARG A 91 -4.27 9.44 -6.94
CA ARG A 91 -5.01 10.04 -8.05
C ARG A 91 -4.67 9.27 -9.32
N TRP A 92 -5.71 8.75 -9.96
CA TRP A 92 -5.63 8.20 -11.31
C TRP A 92 -5.33 9.35 -12.28
N SER A 93 -4.19 9.29 -12.97
CA SER A 93 -3.78 10.24 -14.01
C SER A 93 -3.48 9.51 -15.30
#